data_AF-A0A1D6EWX9-F1
#
_entry.id   AF-A0A1D6EWX9-F1
#
_cell.length_a   1.000
_cell.length_b   1.000
_cell.length_c   1.000
_cell.angle_alpha   90.00
_cell.angle_beta   90.00
_cell.angle_gamma   90.00
#
_symmetry.space_group_name_H-M   'P 1'
#
loop_
_entity.id
_entity.type
_entity.pdbx_description
1 polymer ?
#
loop_
_entity_poly.entity_id
_entity_poly.type
_entity_poly.pdbx_seq_one_letter_code
_entity_poly.pdbx_strand_id
1 'polypeptide(L)'
;MPLSDIIAAAVLSGNRNFEGRIHALVRANYLASPPLVVAYALAGTVYIDFETEPIGKGKDGTDVYFKDIWPSNEEIAEVEQSSVLPDMFRSTYEAITQGNPMWNQLSVPKADRFPWDPSSTYIHDPPFFKDITPTPPGPCSIENAYCLLKFGDSITTDHISPAGSIPRDSPAGKYLLERGVQPKDFNSYGSRRGNDEVMARGTFANIRIVNRLLNGEVGPKTIHVPTNEKLFVFDAAMVSSSPSYVSTNILFSIILRQKRHSIRLVSQLS
;
A
#
# COMPACT_ATOMS: atom_id res chain seq x y z
N MET A 1 -10.98 -18.26 27.00
CA MET A 1 -11.74 -17.76 25.83
C MET A 1 -11.03 -18.21 24.57
N PRO A 2 -11.73 -18.78 23.57
CA PRO A 2 -11.11 -19.00 22.28
C PRO A 2 -10.71 -17.63 21.70
N LEU A 3 -9.50 -17.53 21.14
CA LEU A 3 -8.91 -16.31 20.56
C LEU A 3 -9.75 -15.65 19.45
N SER A 4 -10.87 -16.26 19.02
CA SER A 4 -11.68 -15.85 17.89
C SER A 4 -12.52 -14.59 18.10
N ASP A 5 -12.62 -14.05 19.33
CA ASP A 5 -13.51 -12.91 19.63
C ASP A 5 -12.80 -11.64 20.14
N ILE A 6 -11.46 -11.62 20.17
CA ILE A 6 -10.71 -10.44 20.62
C ILE A 6 -10.58 -9.44 19.47
N ILE A 7 -10.93 -8.17 19.72
CA ILE A 7 -10.61 -7.06 18.82
C ILE A 7 -9.23 -6.55 19.21
N ALA A 8 -8.19 -7.05 18.53
CA ALA A 8 -6.85 -6.51 18.69
C ALA A 8 -6.78 -5.08 18.14
N ALA A 9 -6.14 -4.19 18.90
CA ALA A 9 -5.92 -2.80 18.54
C ALA A 9 -4.44 -2.52 18.24
N ALA A 10 -4.18 -1.63 17.29
CA ALA A 10 -2.88 -1.03 17.09
C ALA A 10 -2.96 0.48 17.25
N VAL A 11 -1.96 1.06 17.90
CA VAL A 11 -1.78 2.51 18.02
C VAL A 11 -0.48 2.86 17.30
N LEU A 12 -0.51 3.88 16.44
CA LEU A 12 0.65 4.25 15.63
C LEU A 12 0.77 5.77 15.45
N SER A 13 2.01 6.23 15.35
CA SER A 13 2.37 7.63 15.07
C SER A 13 2.53 7.91 13.58
N GLY A 14 1.85 7.12 12.74
CA GLY A 14 1.76 7.33 11.30
C GLY A 14 0.61 8.27 10.93
N ASN A 15 0.21 8.24 9.66
CA ASN A 15 -0.82 9.11 9.11
C ASN A 15 -1.99 8.37 8.42
N ARG A 16 -2.05 7.03 8.53
CA ARG A 16 -3.10 6.20 7.93
C ARG A 16 -3.41 5.01 8.82
N ASN A 17 -4.69 4.75 9.07
CA ASN A 17 -5.17 3.67 9.93
C ASN A 17 -6.26 2.81 9.26
N PHE A 18 -6.22 2.70 7.92
CA PHE A 18 -7.17 1.87 7.18
C PHE A 18 -7.10 0.40 7.61
N GLU A 19 -8.27 -0.22 7.66
CA GLU A 19 -8.42 -1.61 8.05
C GLU A 19 -7.55 -2.52 7.18
N GLY A 20 -6.76 -3.40 7.82
CA GLY A 20 -5.95 -4.41 7.11
C GLY A 20 -4.64 -3.89 6.51
N ARG A 21 -4.35 -2.59 6.64
CA ARG A 21 -3.09 -1.99 6.17
C ARG A 21 -1.95 -2.11 7.17
N ILE A 22 -2.26 -2.05 8.47
CA ILE A 22 -1.24 -2.13 9.54
C ILE A 22 -0.82 -3.58 9.77
N HIS A 23 -1.78 -4.44 10.07
CA HIS A 23 -1.58 -5.87 10.20
C HIS A 23 -2.90 -6.62 9.93
N ALA A 24 -2.83 -7.81 9.33
CA ALA A 24 -4.03 -8.55 8.90
C ALA A 24 -4.94 -8.97 10.07
N LEU A 25 -4.36 -9.19 11.25
CA LEU A 25 -5.08 -9.61 12.47
C LEU A 25 -5.60 -8.43 13.32
N VAL A 26 -5.28 -7.18 12.97
CA VAL A 26 -5.67 -6.00 13.74
C VAL A 26 -6.92 -5.37 13.12
N ARG A 27 -7.98 -5.28 13.93
CA ARG A 27 -9.28 -4.74 13.51
C ARG A 27 -9.47 -3.27 13.90
N ALA A 28 -8.89 -2.83 15.01
CA ALA A 28 -8.95 -1.43 15.45
C ALA A 28 -7.58 -0.75 15.29
N ASN A 29 -7.52 0.39 14.61
CA ASN A 29 -6.26 1.10 14.36
C ASN A 29 -6.44 2.58 14.70
N TYR A 30 -5.61 3.10 15.60
CA TYR A 30 -5.68 4.48 16.09
C TYR A 30 -4.41 5.25 15.73
N LEU A 31 -4.59 6.47 15.22
CA LEU A 31 -3.50 7.42 15.04
C LEU A 31 -3.35 8.23 16.32
N ALA A 32 -2.12 8.31 16.83
CA ALA A 32 -1.80 9.06 18.04
C ALA A 32 -0.41 9.70 17.91
N SER A 33 -0.09 10.64 18.81
CA SER A 33 1.27 11.19 18.89
C SER A 33 2.27 10.09 19.31
N PRO A 34 3.57 10.21 18.95
CA PRO A 34 4.60 9.26 19.38
C PRO A 34 4.59 8.94 20.90
N PRO A 35 4.49 9.92 21.83
CA PRO A 35 4.46 9.60 23.26
C PRO A 35 3.18 8.84 23.68
N LEU A 36 2.03 9.07 23.03
CA LEU A 36 0.83 8.27 23.29
C LEU A 36 0.96 6.82 22.81
N VAL A 37 1.69 6.57 21.71
CA VAL A 37 2.01 5.20 21.28
C VAL A 37 2.76 4.46 22.40
N VAL A 38 3.72 5.13 23.05
CA VAL A 38 4.46 4.56 24.18
C VAL A 38 3.55 4.34 25.38
N ALA A 39 2.69 5.31 25.72
CA ALA A 39 1.75 5.17 26.84
C ALA A 39 0.78 3.99 26.67
N TYR A 40 0.17 3.83 25.50
CA TYR A 40 -0.68 2.68 25.20
C TYR A 40 0.09 1.35 25.17
N ALA A 41 1.37 1.36 24.74
CA ALA A 41 2.21 0.18 24.80
C ALA A 41 2.53 -0.24 26.24
N LEU A 42 2.75 0.73 27.14
CA LEU A 42 2.95 0.48 28.58
C LEU A 42 1.67 -0.04 29.24
N ALA A 43 0.51 0.57 28.93
CA ALA A 43 -0.78 0.14 29.46
C ALA A 43 -1.20 -1.24 28.93
N GLY A 44 -0.74 -1.62 27.72
CA GLY A 44 -1.07 -2.89 27.08
C GLY A 44 -2.50 -2.99 26.56
N THR A 45 -3.29 -1.92 26.65
CA THR A 45 -4.69 -1.86 26.21
C THR A 45 -5.04 -0.45 25.75
N VAL A 46 -5.94 -0.34 24.76
CA VAL A 46 -6.57 0.94 24.37
C VAL A 46 -7.82 1.25 25.18
N TYR A 47 -8.28 0.28 25.97
CA TYR A 47 -9.41 0.39 26.87
C TYR A 47 -8.90 0.74 28.28
N ILE A 48 -8.52 1.99 28.46
CA ILE A 48 -7.99 2.56 29.71
C ILE A 48 -8.42 4.02 29.80
N ASP A 49 -8.83 4.46 30.98
CA ASP A 49 -8.97 5.87 31.33
C ASP A 49 -7.69 6.38 32.00
N PHE A 50 -6.87 7.11 31.25
CA PHE A 50 -5.61 7.66 31.75
C PHE A 50 -5.75 8.69 32.88
N GLU A 51 -6.95 9.25 33.12
CA GLU A 51 -7.18 10.18 34.23
C GLU A 51 -7.36 9.46 35.57
N THR A 52 -7.95 8.26 35.54
CA THR A 52 -8.40 7.56 36.75
C THR A 52 -7.69 6.22 37.00
N GLU A 53 -7.12 5.62 35.96
CA GLU A 53 -6.46 4.31 36.03
C GLU A 53 -4.92 4.45 35.92
N PRO A 54 -4.15 3.70 36.73
CA PRO A 54 -2.70 3.67 36.60
C PRO A 54 -2.26 2.89 35.35
N ILE A 55 -1.17 3.33 34.71
CA ILE A 55 -0.57 2.65 33.54
C ILE A 55 0.19 1.40 33.96
N GLY A 56 0.70 1.37 35.18
CA GLY A 56 1.42 0.23 35.72
C GLY A 56 1.86 0.48 37.16
N LYS A 57 2.74 -0.40 37.65
CA LYS A 57 3.33 -0.28 38.98
C LYS A 57 4.83 0.01 38.87
N GLY A 58 5.30 0.92 39.71
CA GLY A 58 6.72 1.19 39.93
C GLY A 58 7.44 -0.01 40.55
N LYS A 59 8.77 0.05 40.59
CA LYS A 59 9.60 -1.02 41.20
C LYS A 59 9.33 -1.22 42.70
N ASP A 60 8.82 -0.19 43.35
CA ASP A 60 8.39 -0.13 44.74
C ASP A 60 6.95 -0.61 44.96
N GLY A 61 6.23 -0.93 43.88
CA GLY A 61 4.82 -1.35 43.90
C GLY A 61 3.81 -0.20 43.87
N THR A 62 4.28 1.06 43.87
CA THR A 62 3.44 2.26 43.80
C THR A 62 2.75 2.36 42.44
N ASP A 63 1.50 2.76 42.42
CA ASP A 63 0.75 2.99 41.19
C ASP A 63 1.32 4.21 40.45
N VAL A 64 1.58 4.05 39.15
CA VAL A 64 2.11 5.10 38.27
C VAL A 64 1.03 5.49 37.27
N TYR A 65 0.66 6.77 37.27
CA TYR A 65 -0.35 7.33 36.39
C TYR A 65 0.28 7.98 35.15
N PHE A 66 -0.52 8.19 34.12
CA PHE A 66 -0.09 8.83 32.87
C PHE A 66 0.56 10.19 33.09
N LYS A 67 -0.05 11.02 33.94
CA LYS A 67 0.43 12.35 34.31
C LYS A 67 1.81 12.33 34.99
N ASP A 68 2.19 11.23 35.62
CA ASP A 68 3.45 11.12 36.36
C ASP A 68 4.65 10.93 35.42
N ILE A 69 4.40 10.50 34.18
CA ILE A 69 5.44 10.19 33.18
C ILE A 69 5.37 11.09 31.95
N TRP A 70 4.34 11.95 31.85
CA TRP A 70 4.16 12.82 30.70
C TRP A 70 5.07 14.06 30.81
N PRO A 71 5.99 14.27 29.86
CA PRO A 71 6.90 15.41 29.92
C PRO A 71 6.16 16.73 29.66
N SER A 72 6.60 17.79 30.34
CA SER A 72 6.19 19.16 30.05
C SER A 72 6.79 19.65 28.73
N ASN A 73 6.21 20.71 28.15
CA ASN A 73 6.75 21.31 26.93
C ASN A 73 8.13 21.93 27.18
N GLU A 74 8.35 22.45 28.38
CA GLU A 74 9.61 23.06 28.81
C GLU A 74 10.73 22.02 28.88
N GLU A 75 10.48 20.86 29.51
CA GLU A 75 11.44 19.74 29.55
C GLU A 75 11.78 19.23 28.15
N ILE A 76 10.80 19.13 27.25
CA ILE A 76 11.04 18.73 25.85
C ILE A 76 11.94 19.75 25.14
N ALA A 77 11.63 21.04 25.27
CA ALA A 77 12.37 22.11 24.60
C ALA A 77 13.83 22.20 25.08
N GLU A 78 14.06 22.02 26.39
CA GLU A 78 15.41 22.02 26.96
C GLU A 78 16.26 20.85 26.43
N VAL A 79 15.68 19.65 26.35
CA VAL A 79 16.36 18.48 25.78
C VAL A 79 16.60 18.65 24.28
N GLU A 80 15.63 19.18 23.54
CA GLU A 80 15.77 19.44 22.10
C GLU A 80 16.94 20.42 21.84
N GLN A 81 16.97 21.54 22.55
CA GLN A 81 18.00 22.56 22.38
C GLN A 81 19.41 22.05 22.71
N SER A 82 19.52 21.20 23.73
CA SER A 82 20.81 20.64 24.16
C SER A 82 21.27 19.45 23.32
N SER A 83 20.36 18.72 22.68
CA SER A 83 20.66 17.43 22.05
C SER A 83 20.54 17.40 20.53
N VAL A 84 19.74 18.28 19.92
CA VAL A 84 19.50 18.32 18.46
C VAL A 84 20.41 19.37 17.82
N LEU A 85 21.68 18.99 17.63
CA LEU A 85 22.74 19.93 17.24
C LEU A 85 22.97 19.97 15.72
N PRO A 86 23.34 21.13 15.13
CA PRO A 86 23.63 21.26 13.69
C PRO A 86 24.66 20.25 13.16
N ASP A 87 25.65 19.87 13.97
CA ASP A 87 26.70 18.92 13.58
C ASP A 87 26.16 17.50 13.34
N MET A 88 25.08 17.10 14.02
CA MET A 88 24.41 15.81 13.77
C MET A 88 23.82 15.76 12.37
N PHE A 89 23.27 16.88 11.89
CA PHE A 89 22.75 16.98 10.52
C PHE A 89 23.90 16.91 9.51
N ARG A 90 24.95 17.72 9.69
CA ARG A 90 26.09 17.73 8.75
C ARG A 90 26.71 16.34 8.60
N SER A 91 27.03 15.69 9.71
CA SER A 91 27.62 14.34 9.72
C SER A 91 26.71 13.29 9.06
N THR A 92 25.39 13.36 9.30
CA THR A 92 24.42 12.44 8.66
C THR A 92 24.39 12.65 7.15
N TYR A 93 24.33 13.90 6.66
CA TYR A 93 24.28 14.19 5.23
C TYR A 93 25.59 13.88 4.50
N GLU A 94 26.74 14.08 5.14
CA GLU A 94 28.04 13.66 4.61
C GLU A 94 28.08 12.14 4.42
N ALA A 95 27.61 11.37 5.42
CA ALA A 95 27.61 9.91 5.37
C ALA A 95 26.68 9.34 4.27
N ILE A 96 25.54 9.98 3.99
CA ILE A 96 24.60 9.50 2.95
C ILE A 96 25.28 9.42 1.58
N THR A 97 26.18 10.35 1.25
CA THR A 97 26.87 10.36 -0.04
C THR A 97 27.89 9.23 -0.21
N GLN A 98 28.41 8.70 0.90
CA GLN A 98 29.39 7.60 0.88
C GLN A 98 28.72 6.24 0.65
N GLY A 99 27.42 6.13 0.89
CA GLY A 99 26.70 4.87 0.88
C GLY A 99 27.21 3.90 1.95
N ASN A 100 26.81 2.64 1.86
CA ASN A 100 27.36 1.56 2.68
C ASN A 100 28.14 0.57 1.81
N PRO A 101 29.01 -0.29 2.39
CA PRO A 101 29.83 -1.21 1.61
C PRO A 101 29.03 -2.13 0.68
N MET A 102 27.85 -2.59 1.10
CA MET A 102 26.99 -3.44 0.29
C MET A 102 26.41 -2.69 -0.92
N TRP A 103 26.00 -1.43 -0.75
CA TRP A 103 25.54 -0.56 -1.84
C TRP A 103 26.66 -0.30 -2.85
N ASN A 104 27.86 0.01 -2.35
CA ASN A 104 29.02 0.33 -3.20
C ASN A 104 29.55 -0.88 -3.98
N GLN A 105 29.26 -2.11 -3.52
CA GLN A 105 29.64 -3.35 -4.21
C GLN A 105 28.66 -3.77 -5.31
N LEU A 106 27.50 -3.12 -5.43
CA LEU A 106 26.53 -3.44 -6.49
C LEU A 106 27.15 -3.16 -7.86
N SER A 107 27.21 -4.20 -8.69
CA SER A 107 27.68 -4.08 -10.06
C SER A 107 26.58 -3.46 -10.91
N VAL A 108 26.87 -2.31 -11.52
CA VAL A 108 25.95 -1.62 -12.44
C VAL A 108 26.49 -1.66 -13.87
N PRO A 109 25.66 -2.00 -14.87
CA PRO A 109 26.08 -1.97 -16.26
C PRO A 109 26.35 -0.53 -16.72
N LYS A 110 27.47 -0.33 -17.42
CA LYS A 110 27.77 0.95 -18.11
C LYS A 110 27.08 0.95 -19.47
N ALA A 111 25.78 1.20 -19.49
CA ALA A 111 24.98 1.25 -20.71
C ALA A 111 24.06 2.47 -20.71
N ASP A 112 23.92 3.14 -21.86
CA ASP A 112 23.01 4.28 -22.02
C ASP A 112 21.53 3.85 -22.01
N ARG A 113 21.28 2.58 -22.37
CA ARG A 113 19.95 1.95 -22.34
C ARG A 113 19.94 0.86 -21.29
N PHE A 114 18.85 0.80 -20.52
CA PHE A 114 18.68 -0.24 -19.50
C PHE A 114 18.65 -1.63 -20.17
N PRO A 115 19.52 -2.57 -19.78
CA PRO A 115 19.54 -3.91 -20.35
C PRO A 115 18.42 -4.73 -19.73
N TRP A 116 17.22 -4.64 -20.31
CA TRP A 116 16.07 -5.43 -19.88
C TRP A 116 16.38 -6.93 -19.90
N ASP A 117 16.14 -7.59 -18.78
CA ASP A 117 16.26 -9.04 -18.65
C ASP A 117 14.86 -9.68 -18.74
N PRO A 118 14.54 -10.43 -19.81
CA PRO A 118 13.24 -11.08 -19.97
C PRO A 118 12.90 -12.10 -18.88
N SER A 119 13.91 -12.61 -18.16
CA SER A 119 13.71 -13.55 -17.05
C SER A 119 13.45 -12.85 -15.72
N SER A 120 13.64 -11.53 -15.66
CA SER A 120 13.45 -10.75 -14.43
C SER A 120 11.98 -10.72 -14.00
N THR A 121 11.76 -11.08 -12.74
CA THR A 121 10.44 -10.99 -12.10
C THR A 121 10.26 -9.68 -11.32
N TYR A 122 11.23 -8.77 -11.35
CA TYR A 122 11.22 -7.50 -10.62
C TYR A 122 11.16 -6.28 -11.53
N ILE A 123 11.90 -6.29 -12.64
CA ILE A 123 12.02 -5.18 -13.58
C ILE A 123 11.66 -5.70 -14.96
N HIS A 124 10.56 -5.22 -15.53
CA HIS A 124 10.04 -5.63 -16.84
C HIS A 124 9.90 -4.41 -17.74
N ASP A 125 10.14 -4.57 -19.05
CA ASP A 125 9.97 -3.50 -20.04
C ASP A 125 8.47 -3.30 -20.32
N PRO A 126 7.87 -2.19 -19.87
CA PRO A 126 6.43 -2.07 -19.90
C PRO A 126 5.91 -1.69 -21.30
N PRO A 127 4.71 -2.12 -21.68
CA PRO A 127 4.19 -1.94 -23.04
C PRO A 127 3.67 -0.51 -23.33
N PHE A 128 3.90 0.47 -22.45
CA PHE A 128 3.28 1.80 -22.51
C PHE A 128 3.63 2.59 -23.78
N PHE A 129 4.86 2.42 -24.28
CA PHE A 129 5.37 3.12 -25.45
C PHE A 129 5.44 2.23 -26.68
N LYS A 130 4.87 1.02 -26.60
CA LYS A 130 4.77 0.12 -27.75
C LYS A 130 3.90 0.80 -28.81
N ASP A 131 4.40 0.80 -30.04
CA ASP A 131 3.71 1.35 -31.21
C ASP A 131 3.39 2.87 -31.11
N ILE A 132 4.09 3.62 -30.24
CA ILE A 132 3.91 5.07 -30.14
C ILE A 132 4.34 5.78 -31.43
N THR A 133 3.47 6.61 -31.98
CA THR A 133 3.72 7.40 -33.19
C THR A 133 4.05 8.85 -32.85
N PRO A 134 4.90 9.54 -33.64
CA PRO A 134 5.22 10.97 -33.41
C PRO A 134 3.99 11.88 -33.40
N THR A 135 2.98 11.55 -34.21
CA THR A 135 1.68 12.20 -34.20
C THR A 135 0.72 11.32 -33.40
N PRO A 136 0.11 11.82 -32.30
CA PRO A 136 -0.80 11.02 -31.51
C PRO A 136 -2.06 10.71 -32.34
N PRO A 137 -2.60 9.48 -32.27
CA PRO A 137 -3.92 9.22 -32.81
C PRO A 137 -4.92 10.16 -32.12
N GLY A 138 -5.84 10.74 -32.89
CA GLY A 138 -6.90 11.57 -32.35
C GLY A 138 -7.78 10.79 -31.36
N PRO A 139 -8.64 11.47 -30.58
CA PRO A 139 -9.55 10.80 -29.65
C PRO A 139 -10.46 9.83 -30.42
N CYS A 140 -10.64 8.62 -29.90
CA CYS A 140 -11.57 7.63 -30.43
C CYS A 140 -12.80 7.48 -29.53
N SER A 141 -13.95 7.20 -30.13
CA SER A 141 -15.16 6.80 -29.40
C SER A 141 -14.97 5.42 -28.77
N ILE A 142 -15.51 5.22 -27.57
CA ILE A 142 -15.61 3.91 -26.93
C ILE A 142 -17.04 3.43 -27.09
N GLU A 143 -17.25 2.39 -27.88
CA GLU A 143 -18.56 1.81 -28.18
C GLU A 143 -18.66 0.41 -27.59
N ASN A 144 -19.87 0.01 -27.17
CA ASN A 144 -20.18 -1.34 -26.67
C ASN A 144 -19.29 -1.82 -25.50
N ALA A 145 -18.80 -0.91 -24.65
CA ALA A 145 -17.98 -1.26 -23.50
C ALA A 145 -18.80 -1.91 -22.37
N TYR A 146 -18.25 -2.96 -21.77
CA TYR A 146 -18.79 -3.58 -20.57
C TYR A 146 -18.26 -2.91 -19.29
N CYS A 147 -19.12 -2.82 -18.28
CA CYS A 147 -18.73 -2.37 -16.95
C CYS A 147 -17.98 -3.50 -16.22
N LEU A 148 -16.65 -3.38 -16.11
CA LEU A 148 -15.82 -4.38 -15.41
C LEU A 148 -16.06 -4.38 -13.89
N LEU A 149 -16.29 -3.20 -13.29
CA LEU A 149 -16.40 -3.03 -11.85
C LEU A 149 -17.39 -1.92 -11.51
N LYS A 150 -18.25 -2.17 -10.51
CA LYS A 150 -19.15 -1.15 -9.95
C LYS A 150 -18.92 -1.06 -8.45
N PHE A 151 -18.40 0.06 -7.98
CA PHE A 151 -18.09 0.24 -6.56
C PHE A 151 -19.13 1.12 -5.85
N GLY A 152 -19.07 1.11 -4.52
CA GLY A 152 -19.65 2.16 -3.68
C GLY A 152 -18.66 3.29 -3.42
N ASP A 153 -18.88 4.00 -2.32
CA ASP A 153 -18.03 5.11 -1.90
C ASP A 153 -16.76 4.62 -1.18
N SER A 154 -15.84 5.54 -0.91
CA SER A 154 -14.63 5.30 -0.09
C SER A 154 -13.66 4.24 -0.64
N ILE A 155 -13.64 4.02 -1.95
CA ILE A 155 -12.58 3.24 -2.61
C ILE A 155 -11.26 4.00 -2.56
N THR A 156 -10.32 3.47 -1.78
CA THR A 156 -8.95 4.00 -1.66
C THR A 156 -8.02 3.44 -2.73
N THR A 157 -6.86 4.07 -2.91
CA THR A 157 -5.81 3.57 -3.80
C THR A 157 -5.26 2.20 -3.38
N ASP A 158 -5.33 1.82 -2.11
CA ASP A 158 -4.94 0.47 -1.66
C ASP A 158 -5.95 -0.61 -2.13
N HIS A 159 -7.21 -0.25 -2.40
CA HIS A 159 -8.15 -1.17 -3.05
C HIS A 159 -7.84 -1.32 -4.54
N ILE A 160 -7.46 -0.23 -5.20
CA ILE A 160 -7.14 -0.21 -6.63
C ILE A 160 -5.80 -0.90 -6.91
N SER A 161 -4.78 -0.63 -6.11
CA SER A 161 -3.43 -1.16 -6.26
C SER A 161 -2.86 -1.50 -4.87
N PRO A 162 -3.14 -2.71 -4.35
CA PRO A 162 -2.62 -3.15 -3.07
C PRO A 162 -1.09 -3.20 -3.10
N ALA A 163 -0.43 -2.86 -1.99
CA ALA A 163 1.02 -2.89 -1.86
C ALA A 163 1.54 -4.05 -0.99
N GLY A 164 0.65 -4.77 -0.30
CA GLY A 164 0.99 -5.82 0.66
C GLY A 164 1.30 -7.18 0.02
N SER A 165 1.11 -8.24 0.79
CA SER A 165 1.41 -9.62 0.39
C SER A 165 0.62 -10.07 -0.83
N ILE A 166 1.23 -10.92 -1.65
CA ILE A 166 0.62 -11.52 -2.85
C ILE A 166 0.03 -12.89 -2.47
N PRO A 167 -1.30 -13.10 -2.56
CA PRO A 167 -1.90 -14.42 -2.27
C PRO A 167 -1.47 -15.46 -3.31
N ARG A 168 -1.21 -16.70 -2.85
CA ARG A 168 -0.80 -17.83 -3.72
C ARG A 168 -1.74 -18.07 -4.89
N ASP A 169 -3.05 -18.09 -4.62
CA ASP A 169 -4.06 -18.46 -5.62
C ASP A 169 -4.54 -17.26 -6.46
N SER A 170 -3.96 -16.08 -6.26
CA SER A 170 -4.24 -14.89 -7.06
C SER A 170 -3.61 -14.97 -8.46
N PRO A 171 -4.09 -14.19 -9.45
CA PRO A 171 -3.48 -14.13 -10.78
C PRO A 171 -1.98 -13.81 -10.72
N ALA A 172 -1.56 -12.88 -9.86
CA ALA A 172 -0.14 -12.53 -9.68
C ALA A 172 0.66 -13.68 -9.06
N GLY A 173 0.08 -14.40 -8.09
CA GLY A 173 0.70 -15.57 -7.48
C GLY A 173 0.93 -16.70 -8.50
N LYS A 174 -0.06 -16.99 -9.34
CA LYS A 174 0.06 -17.98 -10.43
C LYS A 174 1.15 -17.60 -11.44
N TYR A 175 1.17 -16.33 -11.86
CA TYR A 175 2.20 -15.80 -12.76
C TYR A 175 3.63 -15.96 -12.21
N LEU A 176 3.82 -15.72 -10.91
CA LEU A 176 5.11 -15.90 -10.24
C LEU A 176 5.50 -17.38 -10.14
N LEU A 177 4.55 -18.27 -9.84
CA LEU A 177 4.78 -19.72 -9.80
C LEU A 177 5.17 -20.28 -11.17
N GLU A 178 4.50 -19.85 -12.23
CA GLU A 178 4.82 -20.23 -13.62
C GLU A 178 6.25 -19.83 -14.01
N ARG A 179 6.82 -18.80 -13.37
CA ARG A 179 8.21 -18.34 -13.54
C ARG A 179 9.17 -18.90 -12.50
N GLY A 180 8.75 -19.92 -11.76
CA GLY A 180 9.60 -20.64 -10.80
C GLY A 180 9.82 -19.92 -9.47
N VAL A 181 9.15 -18.80 -9.20
CA VAL A 181 9.25 -18.09 -7.92
C VAL A 181 8.44 -18.83 -6.86
N GLN A 182 9.07 -19.18 -5.75
CA GLN A 182 8.40 -19.87 -4.64
C GLN A 182 7.56 -18.88 -3.81
N PRO A 183 6.47 -19.32 -3.15
CA PRO A 183 5.60 -18.43 -2.37
C PRO A 183 6.32 -17.58 -1.31
N LYS A 184 7.36 -18.14 -0.66
CA LYS A 184 8.18 -17.41 0.31
C LYS A 184 8.96 -16.23 -0.31
N ASP A 185 9.21 -16.29 -1.61
CA ASP A 185 9.99 -15.33 -2.39
C ASP A 185 9.10 -14.40 -3.25
N PHE A 186 7.77 -14.48 -3.10
CA PHE A 186 6.84 -13.56 -3.76
C PHE A 186 7.10 -12.11 -3.39
N ASN A 187 7.53 -11.88 -2.15
CA ASN A 187 7.67 -10.56 -1.56
C ASN A 187 6.30 -9.85 -1.58
N SER A 188 6.27 -8.53 -1.69
CA SER A 188 5.04 -7.72 -1.69
C SER A 188 4.73 -7.16 -3.07
N TYR A 189 3.47 -6.79 -3.35
CA TYR A 189 3.13 -6.03 -4.55
C TYR A 189 3.95 -4.73 -4.63
N GLY A 190 4.22 -4.07 -3.51
CA GLY A 190 5.08 -2.89 -3.45
C GLY A 190 6.49 -3.13 -3.99
N SER A 191 7.09 -4.28 -3.68
CA SER A 191 8.42 -4.67 -4.18
C SER A 191 8.43 -5.02 -5.67
N ARG A 192 7.27 -5.33 -6.26
CA ARG A 192 7.11 -5.76 -7.66
C ARG A 192 6.68 -4.60 -8.59
N ARG A 193 6.72 -3.35 -8.12
CA ARG A 193 6.28 -2.17 -8.88
C ARG A 193 7.05 -1.92 -10.19
N GLY A 194 8.25 -2.46 -10.33
CA GLY A 194 9.00 -2.42 -11.60
C GLY A 194 8.53 -3.45 -12.64
N ASN A 195 7.56 -4.30 -12.31
CA ASN A 195 7.04 -5.35 -13.17
C ASN A 195 5.55 -5.14 -13.43
N ASP A 196 5.19 -4.57 -14.58
CA ASP A 196 3.79 -4.26 -14.92
C ASP A 196 2.91 -5.50 -15.07
N GLU A 197 3.45 -6.66 -15.46
CA GLU A 197 2.70 -7.93 -15.53
C GLU A 197 2.20 -8.37 -14.14
N VAL A 198 3.02 -8.19 -13.09
CA VAL A 198 2.60 -8.44 -11.71
C VAL A 198 1.63 -7.37 -11.23
N MET A 199 1.89 -6.10 -11.54
CA MET A 199 1.05 -4.98 -11.08
C MET A 199 -0.34 -4.97 -11.73
N ALA A 200 -0.44 -5.32 -13.02
CA ALA A 200 -1.72 -5.48 -13.71
C ALA A 200 -2.55 -6.59 -13.06
N ARG A 201 -1.93 -7.74 -12.76
CA ARG A 201 -2.56 -8.85 -12.02
C ARG A 201 -2.93 -8.51 -10.58
N GLY A 202 -2.20 -7.59 -9.96
CA GLY A 202 -2.49 -7.05 -8.64
C GLY A 202 -3.58 -5.96 -8.62
N THR A 203 -3.97 -5.43 -9.77
CA THR A 203 -4.95 -4.33 -9.83
C THR A 203 -6.33 -4.85 -9.43
N PHE A 204 -6.95 -4.17 -8.45
CA PHE A 204 -8.18 -4.60 -7.77
C PHE A 204 -8.09 -5.98 -7.11
N ALA A 205 -6.88 -6.44 -6.78
CA ALA A 205 -6.65 -7.71 -6.10
C ALA A 205 -6.78 -7.63 -4.56
N ASN A 206 -7.23 -6.50 -4.03
CA ASN A 206 -7.42 -6.33 -2.60
C ASN A 206 -8.55 -7.24 -2.08
N ILE A 207 -8.27 -8.04 -1.06
CA ILE A 207 -9.23 -9.01 -0.50
C ILE A 207 -10.46 -8.37 0.15
N ARG A 208 -10.45 -7.05 0.38
CA ARG A 208 -11.53 -6.30 1.03
C ARG A 208 -12.33 -5.43 0.07
N ILE A 209 -12.02 -5.47 -1.23
CA ILE A 209 -12.77 -4.69 -2.21
C ILE A 209 -14.21 -5.21 -2.33
N VAL A 210 -15.18 -4.30 -2.41
CA VAL A 210 -16.61 -4.64 -2.49
C VAL A 210 -17.15 -4.27 -3.85
N ASN A 211 -17.50 -5.27 -4.66
CA ASN A 211 -18.04 -5.06 -5.99
C ASN A 211 -19.57 -5.20 -6.01
N ARG A 212 -20.28 -4.12 -6.34
CA ARG A 212 -21.75 -4.10 -6.44
C ARG A 212 -22.29 -4.97 -7.59
N LEU A 213 -21.46 -5.37 -8.55
CA LEU A 213 -21.84 -6.36 -9.57
C LEU A 213 -22.03 -7.77 -8.98
N LEU A 214 -21.47 -8.04 -7.81
CA LEU A 214 -21.57 -9.31 -7.09
C LEU A 214 -22.45 -9.19 -5.84
N ASN A 215 -23.51 -8.38 -5.88
CA ASN A 215 -24.42 -8.15 -4.74
C ASN A 215 -23.69 -7.71 -3.44
N GLY A 216 -22.55 -7.04 -3.57
CA GLY A 216 -21.75 -6.60 -2.41
C GLY A 216 -20.84 -7.67 -1.82
N GLU A 217 -20.59 -8.78 -2.52
CA GLU A 217 -19.55 -9.75 -2.14
C GLU A 217 -18.20 -9.04 -1.96
N VAL A 218 -17.53 -9.35 -0.85
CA VAL A 218 -16.19 -8.86 -0.52
C VAL A 218 -15.16 -9.77 -1.19
N GLY A 219 -14.28 -9.19 -2.01
CA GLY A 219 -13.14 -9.89 -2.59
C GLY A 219 -12.78 -9.43 -4.01
N PRO A 220 -11.63 -9.89 -4.53
CA PRO A 220 -11.01 -9.38 -5.75
C PRO A 220 -11.62 -10.00 -7.02
N LYS A 221 -12.94 -10.08 -7.10
CA LYS A 221 -13.66 -10.77 -8.18
C LYS A 221 -14.71 -9.88 -8.86
N THR A 222 -15.09 -10.29 -10.06
CA THR A 222 -16.21 -9.69 -10.79
C THR A 222 -16.94 -10.73 -11.65
N ILE A 223 -18.02 -10.32 -12.30
CA ILE A 223 -18.76 -11.11 -13.28
C ILE A 223 -18.27 -10.70 -14.67
N HIS A 224 -17.79 -11.67 -15.44
CA HIS A 224 -17.51 -11.47 -16.85
C HIS A 224 -18.84 -11.43 -17.63
N VAL A 225 -19.27 -10.25 -18.08
CA VAL A 225 -20.62 -10.03 -18.63
C VAL A 225 -20.99 -10.98 -19.77
N PRO A 226 -20.11 -11.29 -20.75
CA PRO A 226 -20.45 -12.20 -21.84
C PRO A 226 -20.69 -13.66 -21.41
N THR A 227 -19.90 -14.20 -20.47
CA THR A 227 -20.01 -15.61 -20.04
C THR A 227 -20.82 -15.80 -18.75
N ASN A 228 -21.11 -14.70 -18.04
CA ASN A 228 -21.72 -14.66 -16.72
C ASN A 228 -20.92 -15.43 -15.64
N GLU A 229 -19.62 -15.66 -15.87
CA GLU A 229 -18.74 -16.36 -14.94
C GLU A 229 -18.12 -15.41 -13.92
N LYS A 230 -17.98 -15.88 -12.68
CA LYS A 230 -17.28 -15.14 -11.62
C LYS A 230 -15.78 -15.41 -11.68
N LEU A 231 -15.00 -14.40 -12.04
CA LEU A 231 -13.55 -14.48 -12.23
C LEU A 231 -12.81 -13.46 -11.35
N PHE A 232 -11.49 -13.61 -11.20
CA PHE A 232 -10.67 -12.50 -10.70
C PHE A 232 -10.74 -11.32 -11.67
N VAL A 233 -10.58 -10.10 -11.15
CA VAL A 233 -10.72 -8.88 -11.97
C VAL A 233 -9.76 -8.88 -13.16
N PHE A 234 -8.50 -9.28 -12.95
CA PHE A 234 -7.52 -9.41 -14.03
C PHE A 234 -7.97 -10.42 -15.10
N ASP A 235 -8.40 -11.61 -14.68
CA ASP A 235 -8.81 -12.67 -15.60
C ASP A 235 -10.03 -12.23 -16.43
N ALA A 236 -11.02 -11.59 -15.81
CA ALA A 236 -12.19 -11.04 -16.52
C ALA A 236 -11.82 -9.97 -17.56
N ALA A 237 -10.84 -9.11 -17.23
CA ALA A 237 -10.34 -8.09 -18.17
C ALA A 237 -9.58 -8.72 -19.35
N MET A 238 -8.82 -9.78 -19.11
CA MET A 238 -8.06 -10.46 -20.16
C MET A 238 -8.95 -11.30 -21.10
N VAL A 239 -10.00 -11.94 -20.60
CA VAL A 239 -10.96 -12.69 -21.45
C VAL A 239 -11.75 -11.73 -22.36
N SER A 240 -12.03 -10.52 -21.90
CA SER A 240 -12.70 -9.48 -22.69
C SER A 240 -11.83 -8.89 -23.81
N SER A 241 -10.54 -9.21 -23.83
CA SER A 241 -9.57 -8.65 -24.77
C SER A 241 -9.55 -9.45 -26.07
N SER A 242 -10.37 -9.07 -27.05
CA SER A 242 -10.07 -9.39 -28.47
C SER A 242 -8.66 -8.88 -28.82
N PRO A 243 -7.92 -9.51 -29.76
CA PRO A 243 -6.49 -9.24 -30.02
C PRO A 243 -6.10 -7.77 -30.32
N SER A 244 -7.07 -6.87 -30.47
CA SER A 244 -6.90 -5.46 -30.82
C SER A 244 -7.18 -4.47 -29.68
N TYR A 245 -7.49 -4.89 -28.45
CA TYR A 245 -7.82 -3.96 -27.35
C TYR A 245 -6.95 -4.16 -26.08
N VAL A 246 -5.68 -3.76 -26.23
CA VAL A 246 -4.87 -2.97 -25.28
C VAL A 246 -5.18 -3.19 -23.78
N SER A 247 -4.48 -4.16 -23.18
CA SER A 247 -4.38 -4.42 -21.73
C SER A 247 -3.90 -3.21 -20.90
N THR A 248 -3.50 -2.10 -21.54
CA THR A 248 -2.92 -0.90 -20.93
C THR A 248 -3.91 0.25 -20.69
N ASN A 249 -5.08 0.28 -21.34
CA ASN A 249 -5.99 1.44 -21.28
C ASN A 249 -6.93 1.47 -20.05
N ILE A 250 -7.19 0.32 -19.44
CA ILE A 250 -8.05 0.22 -18.25
C ILE A 250 -7.35 0.85 -17.03
N LEU A 251 -6.04 0.65 -16.89
CA LEU A 251 -5.25 1.19 -15.77
C LEU A 251 -5.16 2.72 -15.80
N PHE A 252 -4.95 3.29 -16.99
CA PHE A 252 -4.73 4.73 -17.17
C PHE A 252 -6.01 5.55 -16.95
N SER A 253 -7.16 5.03 -17.40
CA SER A 253 -8.45 5.71 -17.30
C SER A 253 -8.94 5.89 -15.86
N ILE A 254 -8.63 4.93 -14.98
CA ILE A 254 -9.03 4.94 -13.57
C ILE A 254 -8.11 5.85 -12.74
N ILE A 255 -6.79 5.82 -12.99
CA ILE A 255 -5.80 6.66 -12.29
C ILE A 255 -6.00 8.15 -12.62
N LEU A 256 -6.30 8.49 -13.88
CA LEU A 256 -6.49 9.89 -14.30
C LEU A 256 -7.79 10.53 -13.76
N ARG A 257 -8.87 9.77 -13.60
CA ARG A 257 -10.13 10.30 -13.02
C ARG A 257 -9.99 10.65 -11.54
N GLN A 258 -9.24 9.86 -10.78
CA GLN A 258 -9.00 10.13 -9.35
C GLN A 258 -8.09 11.35 -9.12
N LYS A 259 -7.01 11.52 -9.90
CA LYS A 259 -6.17 12.73 -9.81
C LYS A 259 -6.95 14.02 -10.10
N ARG A 260 -7.91 14.00 -11.03
CA ARG A 260 -8.76 15.18 -11.32
C ARG A 260 -9.71 15.55 -10.18
N HIS A 261 -10.11 14.62 -9.32
CA HIS A 261 -10.92 14.94 -8.13
C HIS A 261 -10.07 15.47 -6.96
N SER A 262 -8.88 14.92 -6.72
CA SER A 262 -7.99 15.45 -5.67
C SER A 262 -7.42 16.84 -5.99
N ILE A 263 -7.18 17.18 -7.26
CA ILE A 263 -6.67 18.51 -7.64
C ILE A 263 -7.75 19.60 -7.52
N ARG A 264 -9.03 19.27 -7.77
CA ARG A 264 -10.15 20.23 -7.61
C ARG A 264 -10.41 20.64 -6.16
N LEU A 265 -10.09 19.78 -5.19
CA LEU A 265 -10.21 20.09 -3.77
C LEU A 265 -9.13 21.07 -3.26
N VAL A 266 -7.96 21.11 -3.92
CA VAL A 266 -6.87 22.03 -3.56
C VAL A 266 -7.07 23.41 -4.21
N SER A 267 -7.67 23.48 -5.40
CA SER A 267 -7.93 24.76 -6.08
C SER A 267 -9.19 25.50 -5.61
N GLN A 268 -9.92 24.97 -4.64
CA GLN A 268 -11.05 25.66 -3.99
C GLN A 268 -10.70 26.14 -2.57
N LEU A 269 -9.45 25.98 -2.14
CA LEU A 269 -8.91 26.47 -0.86
C LEU A 269 -7.76 27.47 -1.04
N SER A 270 -7.70 28.14 -2.20
CA SER A 270 -6.78 29.24 -2.49
C SER A 270 -7.57 30.47 -2.95
#